data_AF-A0A2P5AEA4-F1
#
_entry.id   AF-A0A2P5AEA4-F1
#
_cell.length_a   1.000
_cell.length_b   1.000
_cell.length_c   1.000
_cell.angle_alpha   90.00
_cell.angle_beta   90.00
_cell.angle_gamma   90.00
#
_symmetry.space_group_name_H-M   'P 1'
#
loop_
_entity.id
_entity.type
_entity.pdbx_description
1 polymer ?
#
loop_
_entity_poly.entity_id
_entity_poly.type
_entity_poly.pdbx_seq_one_letter_code
_entity_poly.pdbx_strand_id
1 'polypeptide(L)'
;LEDRMNNLAMNPKEEKGETFAERAESYYSKQPQLLALLKDLYNAYVTLSDRYTQSTHSKNHHHHHHRRHSSSQVSTTIDDNEYFYDQQENYGATTTDHDDYSDVESSLSYEKAMLGMTNSYDSCDVEASLVSELVMKNVEVELMLDELARSERRCSESSRKIELQKSLLEVLESERLILLNENARLGYRVAHLAEENRGLVSESMFAKRKTAELARCMVMMRNDQRVCMLSRKIEDLQGQIYGLEKRNKEYYEQLLVSKRGQLMEHLYTKQDDDDHEKENSVKKMAKNKKKNEVILEGCFQMKKLNQKLMMMKTASSDHQSGGKGKKVSSSWWERVTSMDLFLCGVSPSSA
;
A
#
# COMPACT_ATOMS: atom_id res chain seq x y z
N LEU A 1 34.16 19.89 -5.00
CA LEU A 1 33.44 19.91 -6.30
C LEU A 1 34.01 18.86 -7.24
N GLU A 2 35.31 18.91 -7.50
CA GLU A 2 36.03 17.96 -8.36
C GLU A 2 35.91 16.50 -7.89
N ASP A 3 36.06 16.23 -6.60
CA ASP A 3 35.86 14.88 -6.05
C ASP A 3 34.42 14.36 -6.21
N ARG A 4 33.41 15.24 -6.13
CA ARG A 4 31.99 14.86 -6.32
C ARG A 4 31.66 14.64 -7.80
N MET A 5 32.26 15.45 -8.67
CA MET A 5 32.18 15.30 -10.12
C MET A 5 32.81 13.97 -10.57
N ASN A 6 33.96 13.61 -9.99
CA ASN A 6 34.64 12.33 -10.25
C ASN A 6 33.87 11.12 -9.67
N ASN A 7 33.21 11.27 -8.52
CA ASN A 7 32.36 10.23 -7.93
C ASN A 7 31.06 9.97 -8.73
N LEU A 8 30.52 11.00 -9.41
CA LEU A 8 29.37 10.86 -10.32
C LEU A 8 29.80 10.40 -11.72
N ALA A 9 31.04 10.71 -12.12
CA ALA A 9 31.66 10.24 -13.36
C ALA A 9 32.17 8.80 -13.22
N MET A 10 31.27 7.85 -12.93
CA MET A 10 31.61 6.43 -12.86
C MET A 10 31.13 5.70 -14.12
N ASN A 11 32.14 5.27 -14.89
CA ASN A 11 32.26 4.18 -15.84
C ASN A 11 30.97 3.66 -16.55
N PRO A 12 30.88 3.76 -17.89
CA PRO A 12 29.77 3.20 -18.68
C PRO A 12 29.73 1.65 -18.72
N LYS A 13 30.50 0.97 -17.86
CA LYS A 13 30.60 -0.50 -17.80
C LYS A 13 29.78 -1.14 -16.67
N GLU A 14 29.19 -0.35 -15.76
CA GLU A 14 28.35 -0.84 -14.65
C GLU A 14 26.85 -0.57 -14.84
N GLU A 15 26.41 -0.24 -16.06
CA GLU A 15 24.99 -0.07 -16.37
C GLU A 15 24.34 -1.43 -16.72
N LYS A 16 24.36 -2.36 -15.77
CA LYS A 16 23.70 -3.67 -15.87
C LYS A 16 22.54 -3.75 -14.87
N GLY A 17 21.52 -2.93 -15.10
CA GLY A 17 20.16 -3.28 -14.70
C GLY A 17 19.52 -4.01 -15.88
N GLU A 18 19.42 -5.34 -15.83
CA GLU A 18 18.88 -6.15 -16.93
C GLU A 18 17.35 -6.01 -17.01
N THR A 19 16.72 -5.39 -16.01
CA THR A 19 15.28 -5.11 -15.97
C THR A 19 14.96 -3.61 -15.80
N PHE A 20 13.76 -3.22 -16.26
CA PHE A 20 13.26 -1.83 -16.16
C PHE A 20 13.23 -1.31 -14.71
N ALA A 21 12.89 -2.19 -13.75
CA ALA A 21 12.82 -1.84 -12.33
C ALA A 21 14.18 -1.44 -11.76
N GLU A 22 15.23 -2.23 -12.05
CA GLU A 22 16.60 -1.92 -11.61
C GLU A 22 17.14 -0.63 -12.25
N ARG A 23 16.76 -0.35 -13.50
CA ARG A 23 17.09 0.91 -14.16
C ARG A 23 16.42 2.11 -13.49
N ALA A 24 15.13 1.98 -13.16
CA ALA A 24 14.40 3.02 -12.44
C ALA A 24 15.00 3.26 -11.05
N GLU A 25 15.31 2.20 -10.31
CA GLU A 25 15.93 2.28 -8.99
C GLU A 25 17.34 2.91 -9.05
N SER A 26 18.15 2.58 -10.06
CA SER A 26 19.43 3.26 -10.28
C SER A 26 19.26 4.74 -10.65
N TYR A 27 18.20 5.12 -11.36
CA TYR A 27 17.95 6.52 -11.72
C TYR A 27 17.54 7.33 -10.48
N TYR A 28 16.57 6.85 -9.72
CA TYR A 28 16.05 7.55 -8.53
C TYR A 28 17.07 7.58 -7.38
N SER A 29 17.96 6.59 -7.27
CA SER A 29 19.06 6.62 -6.29
C SER A 29 20.16 7.64 -6.62
N LYS A 30 20.42 7.90 -7.92
CA LYS A 30 21.42 8.89 -8.38
C LYS A 30 20.88 10.33 -8.42
N GLN A 31 19.57 10.50 -8.55
CA GLN A 31 18.92 11.81 -8.67
C GLN A 31 19.27 12.80 -7.53
N PRO A 32 19.28 12.42 -6.23
CA PRO A 32 19.66 13.33 -5.15
C PRO A 32 21.11 13.82 -5.25
N GLN A 33 22.01 12.96 -5.73
CA GLN A 33 23.44 13.26 -5.85
C GLN A 33 23.69 14.26 -6.98
N LEU A 34 22.96 14.11 -8.09
CA LEU A 34 22.98 15.05 -9.21
C LEU A 34 22.41 16.42 -8.83
N LEU A 35 21.29 16.45 -8.11
CA LEU A 35 20.71 17.70 -7.61
C LEU A 35 21.66 18.43 -6.65
N ALA A 36 22.36 17.69 -5.79
CA ALA A 36 23.35 18.28 -4.90
C ALA A 36 24.56 18.85 -5.66
N LEU A 37 25.03 18.17 -6.72
CA LEU A 37 26.10 18.68 -7.58
C LEU A 37 25.67 19.95 -8.33
N LEU A 38 24.44 19.99 -8.87
CA LEU A 38 23.90 21.15 -9.56
C LEU A 38 23.82 22.36 -8.63
N LYS A 39 23.39 22.14 -7.39
CA LYS A 39 23.35 23.18 -6.36
C LYS A 39 24.75 23.71 -6.03
N ASP A 40 25.74 22.82 -5.90
CA ASP A 40 27.13 23.22 -5.65
C ASP A 40 27.71 24.03 -6.83
N LEU A 41 27.43 23.63 -8.08
CA LEU A 41 27.85 24.35 -9.28
C LEU A 41 27.21 25.72 -9.38
N TYR A 42 25.89 25.81 -9.13
CA TYR A 42 25.18 27.07 -9.07
C TYR A 42 25.79 28.01 -8.03
N ASN A 43 26.03 27.51 -6.81
CA ASN A 43 26.64 28.31 -5.75
C ASN A 43 28.07 28.75 -6.10
N ALA A 44 28.86 27.89 -6.73
CA ALA A 44 30.21 28.22 -7.18
C ALA A 44 30.18 29.28 -8.28
N TYR A 45 29.24 29.19 -9.23
CA TYR A 45 29.02 30.19 -10.26
C TYR A 45 28.63 31.54 -9.66
N VAL A 46 27.65 31.57 -8.75
CA VAL A 46 27.23 32.80 -8.06
C VAL A 46 28.39 33.42 -7.28
N THR A 47 29.16 32.61 -6.56
CA THR A 47 30.33 33.09 -5.81
C THR A 47 31.43 33.62 -6.75
N LEU A 48 31.58 33.04 -7.94
CA LEU A 48 32.54 33.51 -8.94
C LEU A 48 32.07 34.80 -9.60
N SER A 49 30.78 34.90 -9.96
CA SER A 49 30.18 36.11 -10.53
C SER A 49 30.24 37.26 -9.54
N ASP A 50 29.95 37.02 -8.25
CA ASP A 50 30.03 38.03 -7.20
C ASP A 50 31.46 38.51 -6.99
N ARG A 51 32.45 37.62 -7.04
CA ARG A 51 33.87 38.03 -6.99
C ARG A 51 34.30 38.78 -8.24
N TYR A 52 33.79 38.41 -9.41
CA TYR A 52 34.08 39.12 -10.64
C TYR A 52 33.50 40.54 -10.60
N THR A 53 32.23 40.71 -10.22
CA THR A 53 31.60 42.02 -10.05
C THR A 53 32.31 42.83 -8.96
N GLN A 54 32.62 42.25 -7.80
CA GLN A 54 33.39 42.95 -6.76
C GLN A 54 34.81 43.31 -7.21
N SER A 55 35.46 42.48 -8.03
CA SER A 55 36.79 42.77 -8.57
C SER A 55 36.78 43.85 -9.66
N THR A 56 35.72 43.97 -10.45
CA THR A 56 35.55 45.06 -11.42
C THR A 56 35.18 46.37 -10.74
N HIS A 57 34.37 46.30 -9.68
CA HIS A 57 33.97 47.48 -8.92
C HIS A 57 35.09 47.99 -7.98
N SER A 58 35.91 47.10 -7.40
CA SER A 58 37.05 47.51 -6.56
C SER A 58 38.19 48.19 -7.33
N LYS A 59 38.38 47.92 -8.63
CA LYS A 59 39.31 48.67 -9.48
C LYS A 59 38.86 50.10 -9.76
N ASN A 60 37.57 50.40 -9.62
CA ASN A 60 36.99 51.73 -9.78
C ASN A 60 36.78 52.48 -8.45
N HIS A 61 37.15 51.89 -7.30
CA HIS A 61 36.85 52.45 -5.98
C HIS A 61 38.04 53.08 -5.22
N HIS A 62 39.10 53.52 -5.91
CA HIS A 62 40.00 54.52 -5.31
C HIS A 62 39.38 55.92 -5.20
N HIS A 63 38.19 56.14 -5.77
CA HIS A 63 37.41 57.36 -5.57
C HIS A 63 35.98 56.98 -5.17
N HIS A 64 35.75 56.86 -3.86
CA HIS A 64 34.54 57.29 -3.14
C HIS A 64 34.34 56.45 -1.88
N HIS A 65 35.06 56.83 -0.82
CA HIS A 65 34.53 56.67 0.52
C HIS A 65 33.27 57.54 0.68
N HIS A 66 32.33 57.03 1.49
CA HIS A 66 31.10 57.65 2.00
C HIS A 66 29.79 57.30 1.28
N ARG A 67 29.19 56.17 1.66
CA ARG A 67 27.80 56.11 2.17
C ARG A 67 27.57 54.76 2.84
N ARG A 68 27.86 54.66 4.14
CA ARG A 68 26.86 54.65 5.23
C ARG A 68 25.69 53.67 4.98
N HIS A 69 25.79 52.54 5.68
CA HIS A 69 24.73 51.80 6.36
C HIS A 69 23.33 51.77 5.73
N SER A 70 22.92 50.59 5.28
CA SER A 70 21.59 50.07 5.59
C SER A 70 21.63 48.55 5.62
N SER A 71 21.57 48.02 6.85
CA SER A 71 21.13 46.65 7.08
C SER A 71 19.65 46.53 6.73
N SER A 72 19.30 45.59 5.87
CA SER A 72 18.00 44.94 5.95
C SER A 72 18.23 43.45 5.76
N GLN A 73 18.17 42.73 6.88
CA GLN A 73 17.96 41.30 6.85
C GLN A 73 16.53 41.06 6.37
N VAL A 74 16.37 40.27 5.31
CA VAL A 74 15.09 39.61 5.03
C VAL A 74 15.37 38.12 5.00
N SER A 75 15.19 37.53 6.19
CA SER A 75 14.89 36.13 6.37
C SER A 75 13.37 36.00 6.24
N THR A 76 12.88 35.25 5.26
CA THR A 76 11.52 34.72 5.30
C THR A 76 11.52 33.26 4.89
N THR A 77 11.29 32.46 5.92
CA THR A 77 10.85 31.08 5.88
C THR A 77 9.48 30.95 5.23
N ILE A 78 9.28 29.79 4.61
CA ILE A 78 8.04 29.17 4.11
C ILE A 78 6.84 29.40 5.05
N ASP A 79 5.67 29.82 4.54
CA ASP A 79 4.42 29.05 4.68
C ASP A 79 3.24 29.57 3.82
N ASP A 80 2.29 28.65 3.67
CA ASP A 80 1.11 28.47 2.82
C ASP A 80 0.06 29.61 2.62
N ASN A 81 -0.44 29.64 1.38
CA ASN A 81 -1.85 29.76 0.91
C ASN A 81 -2.76 30.94 1.39
N GLU A 82 -3.40 31.64 0.43
CA GLU A 82 -4.85 31.98 0.33
C GLU A 82 -5.18 33.35 -0.34
N TYR A 83 -5.80 33.28 -1.54
CA TYR A 83 -6.85 34.11 -2.17
C TYR A 83 -6.77 35.66 -2.39
N PHE A 84 -7.05 36.00 -3.66
CA PHE A 84 -7.97 37.05 -4.22
C PHE A 84 -7.45 38.41 -4.77
N TYR A 85 -7.55 38.49 -6.11
CA TYR A 85 -7.85 39.54 -7.10
C TYR A 85 -7.46 41.04 -7.00
N ASP A 86 -7.00 41.49 -8.17
CA ASP A 86 -7.08 42.80 -8.84
C ASP A 86 -6.53 44.04 -8.11
N GLN A 87 -5.54 44.68 -8.73
CA GLN A 87 -5.71 45.98 -9.40
C GLN A 87 -4.35 46.49 -9.91
N GLN A 88 -4.36 47.00 -11.14
CA GLN A 88 -3.60 48.16 -11.63
C GLN A 88 -2.80 47.92 -12.92
N GLU A 89 -3.47 48.24 -14.04
CA GLU A 89 -2.83 48.83 -15.22
C GLU A 89 -2.01 50.06 -14.80
N ASN A 90 -0.74 50.15 -15.22
CA ASN A 90 -0.02 51.35 -15.70
C ASN A 90 1.50 51.07 -15.73
N TYR A 91 2.23 51.87 -16.50
CA TYR A 91 3.67 51.88 -16.81
C TYR A 91 4.04 51.02 -18.02
N GLY A 92 4.26 51.57 -19.21
CA GLY A 92 4.81 52.88 -19.52
C GLY A 92 6.33 52.78 -19.61
N ALA A 93 6.79 52.68 -20.86
CA ALA A 93 8.12 52.96 -21.39
C ALA A 93 9.22 53.37 -20.39
N THR A 94 10.29 52.59 -20.36
CA THR A 94 11.69 53.03 -20.21
C THR A 94 12.58 51.83 -20.57
N THR A 95 12.96 51.71 -21.84
CA THR A 95 14.35 51.93 -22.30
C THR A 95 15.40 51.22 -21.44
N THR A 96 15.88 50.06 -21.86
CA THR A 96 17.30 49.66 -21.74
C THR A 96 17.55 48.45 -22.67
N ASP A 97 17.54 48.68 -23.98
CA ASP A 97 18.38 47.86 -24.87
C ASP A 97 19.78 48.43 -24.76
N HIS A 98 20.60 47.80 -23.92
CA HIS A 98 22.03 48.07 -23.83
C HIS A 98 22.72 47.24 -24.92
N ASP A 99 22.52 47.65 -26.16
CA ASP A 99 23.32 47.19 -27.29
C ASP A 99 24.64 47.96 -27.27
N ASP A 100 25.63 47.36 -26.61
CA ASP A 100 27.04 47.75 -26.64
C ASP A 100 27.62 47.43 -28.03
N TYR A 101 27.27 48.25 -29.02
CA TYR A 101 28.06 48.39 -30.25
C TYR A 101 29.09 49.47 -30.00
N SER A 102 30.27 49.07 -29.49
CA SER A 102 31.45 49.91 -29.50
C SER A 102 31.87 50.11 -30.97
N ASP A 103 31.30 51.14 -31.61
CA ASP A 103 31.86 51.76 -32.82
C ASP A 103 33.21 52.37 -32.43
N VAL A 104 34.27 51.58 -32.51
CA VAL A 104 35.63 52.11 -32.61
C VAL A 104 35.78 52.64 -34.03
N GLU A 105 35.16 53.78 -34.29
CA GLU A 105 35.46 54.60 -35.45
C GLU A 105 36.88 55.14 -35.24
N SER A 106 37.86 54.37 -35.73
CA SER A 106 39.25 54.79 -35.79
C SER A 106 39.32 56.02 -36.70
N SER A 107 39.30 57.21 -36.09
CA SER A 107 39.44 58.49 -36.76
C SER A 107 40.82 58.59 -37.39
N LEU A 108 40.97 58.07 -38.60
CA LEU A 108 42.14 58.26 -39.45
C LEU A 108 42.00 59.65 -40.06
N SER A 109 42.54 60.66 -39.37
CA SER A 109 42.61 62.01 -39.90
C SER A 109 43.51 61.98 -41.14
N TYR A 110 42.93 61.96 -42.34
CA TYR A 110 43.64 62.37 -43.54
C TYR A 110 43.84 63.88 -43.47
N GLU A 111 44.98 64.30 -42.91
CA GLU A 111 45.53 65.62 -43.14
C GLU A 111 45.80 65.75 -44.64
N LYS A 112 44.87 66.39 -45.36
CA LYS A 112 45.00 66.73 -46.78
C LYS A 112 45.98 67.91 -46.91
N ALA A 113 47.27 67.61 -46.80
CA ALA A 113 48.39 68.47 -47.18
C ALA A 113 49.14 67.74 -48.29
N MET A 114 49.47 68.29 -49.46
CA MET A 114 49.37 69.59 -50.08
C MET A 114 49.43 69.34 -51.60
N LEU A 115 48.94 70.28 -52.42
CA LEU A 115 49.77 70.96 -53.42
C LEU A 115 48.95 72.02 -54.13
N GLY A 116 49.32 73.28 -53.89
CA GLY A 116 48.89 74.41 -54.71
C GLY A 116 49.64 74.48 -56.03
N MET A 117 49.19 75.46 -56.84
CA MET A 117 49.71 75.90 -58.14
C MET A 117 49.25 74.98 -59.29
N THR A 118 48.53 75.42 -60.31
CA THR A 118 48.61 76.68 -61.08
C THR A 118 47.29 76.97 -61.79
N ASN A 119 46.98 78.26 -61.99
CA ASN A 119 45.93 78.71 -62.90
C ASN A 119 46.21 78.27 -64.35
N SER A 120 45.43 77.33 -64.89
CA SER A 120 45.07 77.28 -66.31
C SER A 120 43.86 76.36 -66.48
N TYR A 121 42.75 76.94 -66.94
CA TYR A 121 41.63 76.30 -67.66
C TYR A 121 41.73 74.77 -67.82
N ASP A 122 41.01 74.01 -67.00
CA ASP A 122 40.62 72.66 -67.38
C ASP A 122 39.18 72.38 -66.97
N SER A 123 38.27 72.49 -67.95
CA SER A 123 36.87 72.09 -67.82
C SER A 123 36.73 70.59 -67.52
N CYS A 124 37.80 69.80 -67.70
CA CYS A 124 37.79 68.35 -67.57
C CYS A 124 37.80 67.87 -66.11
N ASP A 125 38.35 68.65 -65.17
CA ASP A 125 38.50 68.23 -63.76
C ASP A 125 37.18 68.32 -62.97
N VAL A 126 36.34 69.33 -63.26
CA VAL A 126 35.01 69.48 -62.65
C VAL A 126 34.06 68.38 -63.15
N GLU A 127 34.13 68.05 -64.43
CA GLU A 127 33.33 66.98 -65.03
C GLU A 127 33.73 65.60 -64.45
N ALA A 128 35.04 65.32 -64.32
CA ALA A 128 35.51 64.09 -63.68
C ALA A 128 35.10 63.99 -62.21
N SER A 129 35.14 65.10 -61.46
CA SER A 129 34.67 65.15 -60.07
C SER A 129 33.18 64.87 -59.95
N LEU A 130 32.35 65.48 -60.80
CA LEU A 130 30.90 65.26 -60.84
C LEU A 130 30.56 63.82 -61.22
N VAL A 131 31.28 63.23 -62.17
CA VAL A 131 31.12 61.82 -62.55
C VAL A 131 31.52 60.90 -61.40
N SER A 132 32.63 61.18 -60.70
CA SER A 132 33.04 60.40 -59.53
C SER A 132 32.02 60.48 -58.40
N GLU A 133 31.45 61.66 -58.13
CA GLU A 133 30.39 61.83 -57.14
C GLU A 133 29.13 61.08 -57.54
N LEU A 134 28.71 61.14 -58.80
CA LEU A 134 27.56 60.40 -59.31
C LEU A 134 27.75 58.88 -59.19
N VAL A 135 28.93 58.36 -59.57
CA VAL A 135 29.26 56.94 -59.45
C VAL A 135 29.29 56.51 -57.98
N MET A 136 29.90 57.31 -57.11
CA MET A 136 29.92 57.04 -55.67
C MET A 136 28.51 57.00 -55.09
N LYS A 137 27.67 57.98 -55.45
CA LYS A 137 26.25 58.02 -55.03
C LYS A 137 25.45 56.85 -55.58
N ASN A 138 25.70 56.41 -56.80
CA ASN A 138 25.02 55.24 -57.37
C ASN A 138 25.39 53.94 -56.62
N VAL A 139 26.67 53.76 -56.30
CA VAL A 139 27.14 52.60 -55.51
C VAL A 139 26.59 52.65 -54.08
N GLU A 140 26.54 53.83 -53.45
CA GLU A 140 25.91 54.00 -52.13
C GLU A 140 24.43 53.58 -52.16
N VAL A 141 23.68 53.97 -53.20
CA VAL A 141 22.27 53.56 -53.37
C VAL A 141 22.15 52.05 -53.52
N GLU A 142 22.98 51.41 -54.34
CA GLU A 142 22.97 49.95 -54.51
C GLU A 142 23.27 49.21 -53.19
N LEU A 143 24.24 49.69 -52.42
CA LEU A 143 24.60 49.13 -51.11
C LEU A 143 23.45 49.28 -50.10
N MET A 144 22.80 50.45 -50.07
CA MET A 144 21.64 50.69 -49.22
C MET A 144 20.45 49.80 -49.60
N LEU A 145 20.23 49.55 -50.89
CA LEU A 145 19.17 48.66 -51.36
C LEU A 145 19.43 47.20 -50.96
N ASP A 146 20.67 46.72 -51.05
CA ASP A 146 21.03 45.37 -50.61
C ASP A 146 20.90 45.22 -49.09
N GLU A 147 21.35 46.22 -48.31
CA GLU A 147 21.16 46.23 -46.85
C GLU A 147 19.68 46.21 -46.48
N LEU A 148 18.85 47.00 -47.16
CA LEU A 148 17.41 47.02 -46.96
C LEU A 148 16.79 45.65 -47.28
N ALA A 149 17.16 45.03 -48.41
CA ALA A 149 16.68 43.71 -48.80
C ALA A 149 17.13 42.58 -47.83
N ARG A 150 18.32 42.70 -47.24
CA ARG A 150 18.80 41.79 -46.18
C ARG A 150 18.05 42.02 -44.87
N SER A 151 17.77 43.27 -44.51
CA SER A 151 16.97 43.62 -43.33
C SER A 151 15.52 43.12 -43.45
N GLU A 152 14.88 43.34 -44.61
CA GLU A 152 13.51 42.88 -44.88
C GLU A 152 13.37 41.36 -44.76
N ARG A 153 14.34 40.60 -45.32
CA ARG A 153 14.37 39.13 -45.17
C ARG A 153 14.44 38.72 -43.70
N ARG A 154 15.35 39.31 -42.91
CA ARG A 154 15.45 39.05 -41.46
C ARG A 154 14.16 39.37 -40.72
N CYS A 155 13.51 40.50 -41.03
CA CYS A 155 12.23 40.88 -40.45
C CYS A 155 11.12 39.87 -40.81
N SER A 156 11.05 39.41 -42.05
CA SER A 156 10.08 38.40 -42.49
C SER A 156 10.28 37.05 -41.79
N GLU A 157 11.53 36.61 -41.65
CA GLU A 157 11.89 35.39 -40.93
C GLU A 157 11.55 35.48 -39.44
N SER A 158 11.85 36.62 -38.82
CA SER A 158 11.50 36.90 -37.43
C SER A 158 9.98 36.91 -37.22
N SER A 159 9.23 37.56 -38.11
CA SER A 159 7.77 37.58 -38.09
C SER A 159 7.17 36.18 -38.17
N ARG A 160 7.65 35.36 -39.11
CA ARG A 160 7.25 33.95 -39.24
C ARG A 160 7.61 33.13 -38.00
N LYS A 161 8.79 33.36 -37.40
CA LYS A 161 9.19 32.66 -36.16
C LYS A 161 8.24 33.00 -35.01
N ILE A 162 7.87 34.26 -34.86
CA ILE A 162 6.91 34.71 -33.84
C ILE A 162 5.54 34.06 -34.07
N GLU A 163 5.07 33.99 -35.31
CA GLU A 163 3.80 33.34 -35.65
C GLU A 163 3.80 31.84 -35.31
N LEU A 164 4.89 31.13 -35.64
CA LEU A 164 5.05 29.72 -35.29
C LEU A 164 5.09 29.51 -33.76
N GLN A 165 5.77 30.41 -33.03
CA GLN A 165 5.79 30.36 -31.57
C GLN A 165 4.41 30.58 -30.95
N LYS A 166 3.60 31.49 -31.52
CA LYS A 166 2.20 31.70 -31.10
C LYS A 166 1.35 30.46 -31.37
N SER A 167 1.46 29.84 -32.54
CA SER A 167 0.72 28.62 -32.88
C SER A 167 1.10 27.45 -31.96
N LEU A 168 2.39 27.28 -31.65
CA LEU A 168 2.83 26.28 -30.68
C LEU A 168 2.23 26.51 -29.30
N LEU A 169 2.20 27.77 -28.85
CA LEU A 169 1.60 28.13 -27.57
C LEU A 169 0.10 27.80 -27.54
N GLU A 170 -0.64 28.12 -28.59
CA GLU A 170 -2.07 27.78 -28.72
C GLU A 170 -2.32 26.27 -28.63
N VAL A 171 -1.48 25.46 -29.30
CA VAL A 171 -1.57 23.99 -29.21
C VAL A 171 -1.33 23.51 -27.78
N LEU A 172 -0.27 23.99 -27.13
CA LEU A 172 0.05 23.62 -25.74
C LEU A 172 -1.05 24.05 -24.76
N GLU A 173 -1.66 25.22 -24.95
CA GLU A 173 -2.79 25.67 -24.15
C GLU A 173 -4.02 24.78 -24.36
N SER A 174 -4.28 24.35 -25.59
CA SER A 174 -5.37 23.42 -25.90
C SER A 174 -5.15 22.04 -25.27
N GLU A 175 -3.92 21.51 -25.33
CA GLU A 175 -3.55 20.25 -24.68
C GLU A 175 -3.68 20.33 -23.17
N ARG A 176 -3.21 21.44 -22.56
CA ARG A 176 -3.38 21.70 -21.13
C ARG A 176 -4.88 21.70 -20.75
N LEU A 177 -5.74 22.33 -21.54
CA LEU A 177 -7.17 22.38 -21.26
C LEU A 177 -7.82 20.99 -21.35
N ILE A 178 -7.45 20.19 -22.36
CA ILE A 178 -7.91 18.80 -22.50
C ILE A 178 -7.48 17.97 -21.29
N LEU A 179 -6.21 18.06 -20.88
CA LEU A 179 -5.69 17.33 -19.72
C LEU A 179 -6.37 17.74 -18.41
N LEU A 180 -6.65 19.04 -18.23
CA LEU A 180 -7.40 19.52 -17.06
C LEU A 180 -8.83 18.96 -17.04
N ASN A 181 -9.50 18.90 -18.19
CA ASN A 181 -10.84 18.33 -18.30
C ASN A 181 -10.84 16.83 -17.98
N GLU A 182 -9.89 16.09 -18.55
CA GLU A 182 -9.75 14.66 -18.30
C GLU A 182 -9.42 14.36 -16.84
N ASN A 183 -8.54 15.15 -16.20
CA ASN A 183 -8.25 15.04 -14.78
C ASN A 183 -9.50 15.28 -13.92
N ALA A 184 -10.33 16.28 -14.25
CA ALA A 184 -11.58 16.51 -13.54
C ALA A 184 -12.53 15.32 -13.69
N ARG A 185 -12.68 14.80 -14.92
CA ARG A 185 -13.51 13.61 -15.21
C ARG A 185 -13.05 12.37 -14.45
N LEU A 186 -11.74 12.12 -14.42
CA LEU A 186 -11.15 11.03 -13.64
C LEU A 186 -11.35 11.25 -12.14
N GLY A 187 -11.23 12.48 -11.66
CA GLY A 187 -11.53 12.86 -10.27
C GLY A 187 -12.95 12.48 -9.86
N TYR A 188 -13.95 12.82 -10.68
CA TYR A 188 -15.34 12.42 -10.43
C TYR A 188 -15.52 10.90 -10.42
N ARG A 189 -14.87 10.18 -11.34
CA ARG A 189 -14.96 8.71 -11.40
C ARG A 189 -14.31 8.05 -10.17
N VAL A 190 -13.17 8.55 -9.72
CA VAL A 190 -12.49 8.07 -8.51
C VAL A 190 -13.36 8.34 -7.28
N ALA A 191 -13.93 9.54 -7.15
CA ALA A 191 -14.82 9.89 -6.05
C ALA A 191 -16.06 8.97 -6.01
N HIS A 192 -16.68 8.72 -7.17
CA HIS A 192 -17.82 7.82 -7.28
C HIS A 192 -17.48 6.37 -6.87
N LEU A 193 -16.38 5.82 -7.40
CA LEU A 193 -15.93 4.47 -7.03
C LEU A 193 -15.53 4.37 -5.54
N ALA A 194 -14.99 5.44 -4.95
CA ALA A 194 -14.67 5.49 -3.53
C ALA A 194 -15.95 5.44 -2.67
N GLU A 195 -17.01 6.12 -3.07
CA GLU A 195 -18.31 6.08 -2.38
C GLU A 195 -18.97 4.70 -2.49
N GLU A 196 -18.97 4.09 -3.68
CA GLU A 196 -19.48 2.73 -3.89
C GLU A 196 -18.72 1.71 -3.04
N ASN A 197 -17.39 1.77 -3.03
CA ASN A 197 -16.56 0.91 -2.19
C ASN A 197 -16.87 1.07 -0.70
N ARG A 198 -17.11 2.31 -0.24
CA ARG A 198 -17.52 2.57 1.15
C ARG A 198 -18.86 1.90 1.47
N GLY A 199 -19.82 1.97 0.54
CA GLY A 199 -21.10 1.25 0.60
C GLY A 199 -20.90 -0.25 0.73
N LEU A 200 -20.14 -0.86 -0.20
CA LEU A 200 -19.86 -2.30 -0.22
C LEU A 200 -19.16 -2.78 1.06
N VAL A 201 -18.21 -2.00 1.61
CA VAL A 201 -17.56 -2.33 2.89
C VAL A 201 -18.59 -2.38 4.03
N SER A 202 -19.53 -1.42 4.07
CA SER A 202 -20.57 -1.38 5.09
C SER A 202 -21.54 -2.57 4.98
N GLU A 203 -21.93 -2.93 3.75
CA GLU A 203 -22.79 -4.09 3.47
C GLU A 203 -22.10 -5.41 3.81
N SER A 204 -20.84 -5.57 3.43
CA SER A 204 -20.01 -6.75 3.76
C SER A 204 -19.89 -6.93 5.28
N MET A 205 -19.65 -5.85 6.01
CA MET A 205 -19.60 -5.87 7.47
C MET A 205 -20.96 -6.23 8.09
N PHE A 206 -22.06 -5.72 7.55
CA PHE A 206 -23.41 -6.09 7.98
C PHE A 206 -23.68 -7.58 7.74
N ALA A 207 -23.42 -8.08 6.53
CA ALA A 207 -23.59 -9.48 6.19
C ALA A 207 -22.76 -10.39 7.13
N LYS A 208 -21.49 -10.04 7.37
CA LYS A 208 -20.62 -10.76 8.31
C LYS A 208 -21.22 -10.82 9.72
N ARG A 209 -21.78 -9.72 10.23
CA ARG A 209 -22.46 -9.70 11.54
C ARG A 209 -23.69 -10.61 11.54
N LYS A 210 -24.51 -10.57 10.49
CA LYS A 210 -25.70 -11.42 10.37
C LYS A 210 -25.39 -12.90 10.26
N THR A 211 -24.39 -13.27 9.47
CA THR A 211 -23.91 -14.66 9.41
C THR A 211 -23.38 -15.13 10.77
N ALA A 212 -22.66 -14.27 11.50
CA ALA A 212 -22.18 -14.60 12.84
C ALA A 212 -23.32 -14.75 13.87
N GLU A 213 -24.35 -13.90 13.81
CA GLU A 213 -25.58 -14.05 14.60
C GLU A 213 -26.28 -15.39 14.32
N LEU A 214 -26.48 -15.71 13.04
CA LEU A 214 -27.09 -16.96 12.62
C LEU A 214 -26.31 -18.18 13.12
N ALA A 215 -24.97 -18.15 13.00
CA ALA A 215 -24.11 -19.22 13.50
C ALA A 215 -24.28 -19.44 15.01
N ARG A 216 -24.39 -18.36 15.80
CA ARG A 216 -24.67 -18.46 17.25
C ARG A 216 -26.03 -19.09 17.52
N CYS A 217 -27.08 -18.67 16.81
CA CYS A 217 -28.41 -19.26 16.96
C CYS A 217 -28.41 -20.76 16.65
N MET A 218 -27.72 -21.20 15.59
CA MET A 218 -27.64 -22.62 15.23
C MET A 218 -26.93 -23.46 16.30
N VAL A 219 -25.86 -22.93 16.92
CA VAL A 219 -25.17 -23.62 18.02
C VAL A 219 -26.09 -23.78 19.23
N MET A 220 -26.84 -22.74 19.59
CA MET A 220 -27.82 -22.81 20.67
C MET A 220 -28.89 -23.87 20.40
N MET A 221 -29.52 -23.86 19.22
CA MET A 221 -30.53 -24.87 18.88
C MET A 221 -29.98 -26.31 18.92
N ARG A 222 -28.74 -26.52 18.49
CA ARG A 222 -28.09 -27.84 18.58
C ARG A 222 -27.90 -28.28 20.03
N ASN A 223 -27.52 -27.35 20.90
CA ASN A 223 -27.38 -27.63 22.32
C ASN A 223 -28.73 -27.95 22.96
N ASP A 224 -29.78 -27.18 22.66
CA ASP A 224 -31.14 -27.42 23.16
C ASP A 224 -31.65 -28.81 22.74
N GLN A 225 -31.49 -29.16 21.46
CA GLN A 225 -31.85 -30.49 20.96
C GLN A 225 -31.11 -31.61 21.71
N ARG A 226 -29.83 -31.42 22.01
CA ARG A 226 -29.04 -32.38 22.78
C ARG A 226 -29.53 -32.49 24.22
N VAL A 227 -29.86 -31.38 24.86
CA VAL A 227 -30.43 -31.35 26.21
C VAL A 227 -31.76 -32.10 26.24
N CYS A 228 -32.67 -31.82 25.30
CA CYS A 228 -33.96 -32.52 25.21
C CYS A 228 -33.78 -34.05 25.06
N MET A 229 -32.86 -34.50 24.19
CA MET A 229 -32.57 -35.93 24.02
C MET A 229 -32.03 -36.59 25.29
N LEU A 230 -31.16 -35.88 26.02
CA LEU A 230 -30.61 -36.38 27.28
C LEU A 230 -31.65 -36.41 28.40
N SER A 231 -32.50 -35.39 28.52
CA SER A 231 -33.59 -35.36 29.49
C SER A 231 -34.53 -36.55 29.31
N ARG A 232 -34.93 -36.84 28.07
CA ARG A 232 -35.77 -38.00 27.74
C ARG A 232 -35.09 -39.33 28.10
N LYS A 233 -33.77 -39.44 27.89
CA LYS A 233 -33.01 -40.64 28.27
C LYS A 233 -32.93 -40.80 29.79
N ILE A 234 -32.81 -39.71 30.54
CA ILE A 234 -32.82 -39.72 32.01
C ILE A 234 -34.17 -40.21 32.52
N GLU A 235 -35.27 -39.69 31.98
CA GLU A 235 -36.63 -40.13 32.33
C GLU A 235 -36.83 -41.64 32.09
N ASP A 236 -36.42 -42.14 30.92
CA ASP A 236 -36.50 -43.58 30.60
C ASP A 236 -35.69 -44.43 31.60
N LEU A 237 -34.48 -43.98 31.96
CA LEU A 237 -33.61 -44.68 32.92
C LEU A 237 -34.19 -44.64 34.34
N GLN A 238 -34.76 -43.51 34.76
CA GLN A 238 -35.47 -43.38 36.03
C GLN A 238 -36.66 -44.34 36.11
N GLY A 239 -37.44 -44.45 35.04
CA GLY A 239 -38.54 -45.43 34.94
C GLY A 239 -38.04 -46.88 35.06
N GLN A 240 -36.91 -47.21 34.44
CA GLN A 240 -36.29 -48.54 34.57
C GLN A 240 -35.81 -48.82 36.00
N ILE A 241 -35.16 -47.85 36.65
CA ILE A 241 -34.72 -47.95 38.05
C ILE A 241 -35.93 -48.19 38.95
N TYR A 242 -36.98 -47.37 38.82
CA TYR A 242 -38.20 -47.53 39.61
C TYR A 242 -38.85 -48.92 39.41
N GLY A 243 -38.92 -49.40 38.17
CA GLY A 243 -39.43 -50.74 37.88
C GLY A 243 -38.56 -51.87 38.45
N LEU A 244 -37.24 -51.70 38.50
CA LEU A 244 -36.31 -52.63 39.15
C LEU A 244 -36.47 -52.60 40.67
N GLU A 245 -36.55 -51.42 41.27
CA GLU A 245 -36.76 -51.24 42.71
C GLU A 245 -38.07 -51.88 43.16
N LYS A 246 -39.16 -51.69 42.39
CA LYS A 246 -40.45 -52.33 42.65
C LYS A 246 -40.35 -53.86 42.64
N ARG A 247 -39.76 -54.44 41.58
CA ARG A 247 -39.59 -55.91 41.49
C ARG A 247 -38.66 -56.46 42.57
N ASN A 248 -37.59 -55.75 42.93
CA ASN A 248 -36.72 -56.14 44.03
C ASN A 248 -37.48 -56.15 45.37
N LYS A 249 -38.30 -55.13 45.61
CA LYS A 249 -39.14 -55.06 46.82
C LYS A 249 -40.10 -56.24 46.89
N GLU A 250 -40.82 -56.52 45.81
CA GLU A 250 -41.72 -57.68 45.71
C GLU A 250 -40.98 -59.00 45.94
N TYR A 251 -39.77 -59.14 45.38
CA TYR A 251 -38.92 -60.31 45.58
C TYR A 251 -38.56 -60.52 47.06
N TYR A 252 -38.14 -59.46 47.77
CA TYR A 252 -37.83 -59.56 49.20
C TYR A 252 -39.06 -59.86 50.06
N GLU A 253 -40.23 -59.30 49.72
CA GLU A 253 -41.49 -59.62 50.40
C GLU A 253 -41.86 -61.10 50.23
N GLN A 254 -41.76 -61.65 49.01
CA GLN A 254 -41.98 -63.07 48.75
C GLN A 254 -41.00 -63.96 49.53
N LEU A 255 -39.72 -63.57 49.58
CA LEU A 255 -38.71 -64.32 50.33
C LEU A 255 -39.05 -64.36 51.83
N LEU A 256 -39.53 -63.26 52.41
CA LEU A 256 -39.98 -63.18 53.80
C LEU A 256 -41.20 -64.06 54.07
N VAL A 257 -42.19 -64.05 53.15
CA VAL A 257 -43.38 -64.91 53.25
C VAL A 257 -43.00 -66.38 53.16
N SER A 258 -42.15 -66.76 52.20
CA SER A 258 -41.67 -68.14 52.04
C SER A 258 -40.90 -68.62 53.27
N LYS A 259 -40.01 -67.78 53.84
CA LYS A 259 -39.27 -68.09 55.06
C LYS A 259 -40.18 -68.24 56.28
N ARG A 260 -41.24 -67.42 56.39
CA ARG A 260 -42.26 -67.56 57.45
C ARG A 260 -43.08 -68.84 57.28
N GLY A 261 -43.42 -69.21 56.04
CA GLY A 261 -44.05 -70.49 55.70
C GLY A 261 -43.20 -71.68 56.13
N GLN A 262 -41.93 -71.70 55.74
CA GLN A 262 -40.97 -72.75 56.13
C GLN A 262 -40.79 -72.84 57.65
N LEU A 263 -40.78 -71.70 58.37
CA LEU A 263 -40.66 -71.68 59.83
C LEU A 263 -41.93 -72.21 60.52
N MET A 264 -43.10 -71.97 59.93
CA MET A 264 -44.37 -72.53 60.40
C MET A 264 -44.42 -74.05 60.14
N GLU A 265 -43.97 -74.50 58.97
CA GLU A 265 -43.87 -75.91 58.61
C GLU A 265 -42.90 -76.67 59.52
N HIS A 266 -41.78 -76.05 59.89
CA HIS A 266 -40.80 -76.60 60.85
C HIS A 266 -41.31 -76.60 62.32
N LEU A 267 -42.28 -75.75 62.66
CA LEU A 267 -42.95 -75.77 63.96
C LEU A 267 -44.02 -76.87 64.04
N TYR A 268 -44.72 -77.14 62.94
CA TYR A 268 -45.70 -78.24 62.85
C TYR A 268 -45.03 -79.62 62.79
N THR A 269 -43.88 -79.78 62.10
CA THR A 269 -43.13 -81.05 62.09
C THR A 269 -42.35 -81.32 63.38
N LYS A 270 -42.21 -80.35 64.29
CA LYS A 270 -41.64 -80.57 65.63
C LYS A 270 -42.67 -81.01 66.67
N GLN A 271 -43.95 -81.14 66.29
CA GLN A 271 -45.03 -81.49 67.20
C GLN A 271 -45.39 -82.99 67.19
N ASP A 272 -44.74 -83.79 66.35
CA ASP A 272 -45.01 -85.23 66.21
C ASP A 272 -43.86 -86.15 66.68
N ASP A 273 -42.74 -85.62 67.16
CA ASP A 273 -41.67 -86.41 67.80
C ASP A 273 -41.18 -85.70 69.07
N ASP A 274 -41.80 -86.02 70.22
CA ASP A 274 -41.10 -86.32 71.49
C ASP A 274 -42.09 -86.42 72.67
N ASP A 275 -42.58 -87.64 72.89
CA ASP A 275 -42.74 -88.20 74.24
C ASP A 275 -41.85 -89.45 74.30
N HIS A 276 -40.59 -89.30 74.74
CA HIS A 276 -39.98 -90.11 75.80
C HIS A 276 -38.53 -89.69 76.15
N GLU A 277 -38.39 -89.29 77.42
CA GLU A 277 -37.24 -89.45 78.33
C GLU A 277 -35.98 -88.56 78.27
N LYS A 278 -35.98 -87.61 79.23
CA LYS A 278 -35.02 -87.40 80.33
C LYS A 278 -33.50 -87.56 80.13
N GLU A 279 -32.86 -86.48 80.58
CA GLU A 279 -31.67 -86.38 81.43
C GLU A 279 -30.26 -86.22 80.83
N ASN A 280 -29.67 -85.09 81.26
CA ASN A 280 -28.29 -84.88 81.69
C ASN A 280 -27.28 -84.11 80.82
N SER A 281 -26.80 -83.04 81.47
CA SER A 281 -25.46 -82.45 81.45
C SER A 281 -25.13 -81.32 80.44
N VAL A 282 -25.29 -80.09 80.93
CA VAL A 282 -24.21 -79.12 81.19
C VAL A 282 -22.91 -79.28 80.38
N LYS A 283 -22.56 -78.18 79.67
CA LYS A 283 -21.23 -77.59 79.32
C LYS A 283 -20.73 -77.65 77.86
N LYS A 284 -20.26 -76.45 77.45
CA LYS A 284 -19.23 -76.07 76.44
C LYS A 284 -19.72 -75.87 75.01
N MET A 285 -19.77 -74.62 74.54
CA MET A 285 -18.67 -73.82 73.95
C MET A 285 -18.28 -74.23 72.52
N ALA A 286 -18.53 -73.28 71.61
CA ALA A 286 -17.70 -72.88 70.48
C ALA A 286 -17.49 -73.82 69.26
N LYS A 287 -17.76 -73.20 68.10
CA LYS A 287 -17.08 -73.31 66.78
C LYS A 287 -17.30 -74.56 65.91
N ASN A 288 -17.55 -74.21 64.63
CA ASN A 288 -17.33 -74.89 63.35
C ASN A 288 -18.59 -75.50 62.71
N LYS A 289 -19.16 -74.94 61.63
CA LYS A 289 -18.65 -74.65 60.26
C LYS A 289 -18.57 -75.92 59.40
N LYS A 290 -19.21 -75.85 58.21
CA LYS A 290 -19.40 -76.84 57.12
C LYS A 290 -20.73 -77.59 57.25
N LYS A 291 -21.58 -77.73 56.23
CA LYS A 291 -21.57 -77.45 54.78
C LYS A 291 -23.05 -77.33 54.40
N ASN A 292 -23.46 -76.30 53.68
CA ASN A 292 -24.63 -76.38 52.80
C ASN A 292 -24.33 -75.49 51.59
N GLU A 293 -23.65 -76.14 50.66
CA GLU A 293 -23.38 -75.67 49.31
C GLU A 293 -24.70 -75.76 48.55
N VAL A 294 -25.44 -74.65 48.48
CA VAL A 294 -26.52 -74.49 47.50
C VAL A 294 -25.88 -73.82 46.30
N ILE A 295 -25.55 -74.64 45.30
CA ILE A 295 -25.08 -74.21 43.99
C ILE A 295 -26.22 -73.43 43.33
N LEU A 296 -26.17 -72.10 43.38
CA LEU A 296 -27.03 -71.22 42.59
C LEU A 296 -26.41 -71.08 41.19
N GLU A 297 -26.40 -72.19 40.45
CA GLU A 297 -26.00 -72.22 39.05
C GLU A 297 -27.20 -71.80 38.20
N GLY A 298 -27.29 -70.50 37.97
CA GLY A 298 -28.30 -69.94 37.08
C GLY A 298 -28.39 -68.43 37.21
N CYS A 299 -28.03 -67.75 36.12
CA CYS A 299 -28.42 -66.37 35.82
C CYS A 299 -27.46 -65.20 36.13
N PHE A 300 -26.14 -65.36 35.92
CA PHE A 300 -25.29 -64.20 35.56
C PHE A 300 -24.24 -64.57 34.51
N GLN A 301 -24.62 -64.51 33.22
CA GLN A 301 -23.67 -64.34 32.12
C GLN A 301 -23.83 -62.94 31.52
N MET A 302 -23.31 -61.92 32.21
CA MET A 302 -23.22 -60.55 31.69
C MET A 302 -21.75 -60.17 31.46
N LYS A 303 -21.06 -60.95 30.63
CA LYS A 303 -19.72 -60.63 30.10
C LYS A 303 -19.57 -61.15 28.67
N LYS A 304 -20.28 -60.56 27.68
CA LYS A 304 -19.94 -60.73 26.24
C LYS A 304 -20.67 -59.81 25.23
N LEU A 305 -21.09 -58.60 25.61
CA LEU A 305 -21.79 -57.70 24.67
C LEU A 305 -21.04 -56.41 24.27
N ASN A 306 -19.80 -56.18 24.73
CA ASN A 306 -19.04 -54.97 24.38
C ASN A 306 -17.87 -55.17 23.39
N GLN A 307 -17.66 -56.37 22.84
CA GLN A 307 -16.55 -56.62 21.91
C GLN A 307 -16.91 -56.52 20.42
N LYS A 308 -18.21 -56.47 20.06
CA LYS A 308 -18.65 -56.36 18.65
C LYS A 308 -18.84 -54.93 18.14
N LEU A 309 -18.82 -53.90 19.00
CA LEU A 309 -19.00 -52.50 18.56
C LEU A 309 -17.68 -51.78 18.25
N MET A 310 -16.53 -52.32 18.66
CA MET A 310 -15.20 -51.71 18.38
C MET A 310 -14.45 -52.28 17.17
N MET A 311 -14.96 -53.34 16.53
CA MET A 311 -14.33 -53.96 15.35
C MET A 311 -14.86 -53.46 14.00
N MET A 312 -15.67 -52.39 13.97
CA MET A 312 -16.26 -51.83 12.73
C MET A 312 -15.58 -50.57 12.21
N LYS A 313 -14.39 -50.23 12.72
CA LYS A 313 -13.65 -49.03 12.29
C LYS A 313 -12.16 -49.32 12.16
N THR A 314 -11.80 -50.23 11.26
CA THR A 314 -10.45 -50.39 10.66
C THR A 314 -10.48 -51.56 9.68
N ALA A 315 -11.14 -51.36 8.54
CA ALA A 315 -10.98 -52.22 7.38
C ALA A 315 -11.06 -51.35 6.13
N SER A 316 -9.90 -50.88 5.67
CA SER A 316 -9.69 -50.56 4.27
C SER A 316 -8.18 -50.52 4.01
N SER A 317 -7.65 -51.68 3.62
CA SER A 317 -6.40 -51.80 2.90
C SER A 317 -6.73 -51.89 1.41
N ASP A 318 -5.97 -51.12 0.63
CA ASP A 318 -5.68 -51.17 -0.79
C ASP A 318 -6.34 -52.23 -1.69
N HIS A 319 -6.87 -51.76 -2.84
CA HIS A 319 -6.33 -52.14 -4.15
C HIS A 319 -6.79 -51.20 -5.28
N GLN A 320 -5.88 -51.02 -6.24
CA GLN A 320 -6.02 -50.31 -7.51
C GLN A 320 -7.14 -50.87 -8.41
N SER A 321 -7.89 -49.99 -9.08
CA SER A 321 -8.22 -50.14 -10.51
C SER A 321 -8.81 -48.83 -11.05
N GLY A 322 -8.34 -48.41 -12.23
CA GLY A 322 -8.69 -47.13 -12.85
C GLY A 322 -10.16 -46.99 -13.29
N GLY A 323 -10.57 -45.74 -13.49
CA GLY A 323 -11.85 -45.41 -14.11
C GLY A 323 -12.34 -44.01 -13.73
N LYS A 324 -12.32 -43.11 -14.72
CA LYS A 324 -12.75 -41.70 -14.64
C LYS A 324 -14.17 -41.55 -14.06
N GLY A 325 -14.34 -40.66 -13.08
CA GLY A 325 -15.64 -40.22 -12.60
C GLY A 325 -15.53 -39.17 -11.50
N LYS A 326 -15.83 -37.91 -11.83
CA LYS A 326 -15.81 -36.74 -10.95
C LYS A 326 -16.48 -37.02 -9.60
N LYS A 327 -15.71 -36.95 -8.50
CA LYS A 327 -16.23 -36.76 -7.14
C LYS A 327 -15.91 -35.34 -6.66
N VAL A 328 -16.96 -34.52 -6.63
CA VAL A 328 -17.03 -33.24 -5.93
C VAL A 328 -17.12 -33.56 -4.44
N SER A 329 -16.11 -33.19 -3.65
CA SER A 329 -16.18 -32.95 -2.18
C SER A 329 -14.80 -33.07 -1.54
N SER A 330 -14.15 -31.93 -1.26
CA SER A 330 -13.29 -31.68 -0.08
C SER A 330 -12.51 -30.35 -0.16
N SER A 331 -12.40 -29.72 -1.33
CA SER A 331 -11.50 -28.57 -1.56
C SER A 331 -11.77 -27.27 -0.79
N TRP A 332 -12.89 -27.15 -0.06
CA TRP A 332 -13.23 -25.90 0.60
C TRP A 332 -12.45 -25.68 1.91
N TRP A 333 -12.21 -26.75 2.69
CA TRP A 333 -11.51 -26.63 3.98
C TRP A 333 -9.99 -26.48 3.85
N GLU A 334 -9.43 -27.02 2.77
CA GLU A 334 -7.99 -26.93 2.47
C GLU A 334 -7.59 -25.52 2.02
N ARG A 335 -8.50 -24.77 1.38
CA ARG A 335 -8.29 -23.36 1.01
C ARG A 335 -8.44 -22.37 2.15
N VAL A 336 -9.22 -22.70 3.19
CA VAL A 336 -9.41 -21.83 4.36
C VAL A 336 -8.25 -21.94 5.34
N THR A 337 -7.58 -23.10 5.37
CA THR A 337 -6.42 -23.35 6.24
C THR A 337 -5.10 -22.87 5.64
N SER A 338 -5.02 -22.68 4.32
CA SER A 338 -3.81 -22.17 3.63
C SER A 338 -3.76 -20.64 3.49
N MET A 339 -4.73 -19.89 4.03
CA MET A 339 -4.65 -18.42 4.10
C MET A 339 -4.01 -18.02 5.43
N ASP A 340 -2.68 -17.94 5.44
CA ASP A 340 -1.93 -17.16 6.43
C ASP A 340 -2.36 -15.69 6.31
N LEU A 341 -3.35 -15.30 7.12
CA LEU A 341 -3.91 -13.95 7.15
C LEU A 341 -3.68 -13.27 8.50
N PHE A 342 -2.49 -13.44 9.09
CA PHE A 342 -2.08 -12.72 10.30
C PHE A 342 -0.59 -12.41 10.33
N LEU A 343 -0.10 -11.61 9.37
CA LEU A 343 1.15 -10.87 9.50
C LEU A 343 1.02 -9.48 8.87
N CYS A 344 0.23 -8.61 9.50
CA CYS A 344 0.45 -7.16 9.44
C CYS A 344 0.90 -6.73 10.83
N GLY A 345 2.20 -6.54 10.98
CA GLY A 345 2.83 -6.07 12.21
C GLY A 345 2.35 -4.67 12.58
N VAL A 346 1.98 -4.52 13.85
CA VAL A 346 1.86 -3.22 14.52
C VAL A 346 3.26 -2.87 14.99
N SER A 347 3.87 -1.83 14.46
CA SER A 347 5.11 -1.25 14.99
C SER A 347 4.79 -0.33 16.17
N PRO A 348 5.32 -0.57 17.38
CA PRO A 348 5.27 0.39 18.48
C PRO A 348 6.61 1.13 18.53
N SER A 349 6.68 2.34 17.98
CA SER A 349 7.74 3.30 18.34
C SER A 349 7.43 4.69 17.79
N SER A 350 6.92 5.57 18.66
CA SER A 350 7.26 7.00 18.67
C SER A 350 6.78 7.61 19.99
N ALA A 351 7.70 7.59 20.96
CA ALA A 351 7.84 8.63 21.97
C ALA A 351 8.87 9.65 21.48
#